data_AF-A0A0G2HCB3-F1
#
_entry.id   AF-A0A0G2HCB3-F1
#
_cell.length_a   1.000
_cell.length_b   1.000
_cell.length_c   1.000
_cell.angle_alpha   90.00
_cell.angle_beta   90.00
_cell.angle_gamma   90.00
#
_symmetry.space_group_name_H-M   'P 1'
#
loop_
_entity.id
_entity.type
_entity.pdbx_description
1 polymer ?
#
loop_
_entity_poly.entity_id
_entity_poly.type
_entity_poly.pdbx_seq_one_letter_code
_entity_poly.pdbx_strand_id
1 'polypeptide(L)'
;MSAQPDNGVPVSHEATTATKENAPALSTEAKAFGESFEKTVAEGVAKLKEEPEHVTPDDAARVQSAEHKALGFRPPPGSAAAQVQSMSDKVEILHKTVDAAQKKLDEDPASITADDAKKVLSAEHKVLGHLPPKDSISATMQRAAAANDNPAQEGVSFEKLVPGGRGRRQSIVAADQSPAAREHTFNAVAEEMKDKLEKHPEDITKQDANTMRSVDTRAHGATEKGSLTAQVQKEAAKHEKGAKPDEAKADKPGEKTKVAGDAEPCVPADTDVQASRAADGA
;
A
#
# COMPACT_ATOMS: atom_id res chain seq x y z
N MET A 1 -33.94 37.96 22.66
CA MET A 1 -35.20 38.01 21.90
C MET A 1 -34.88 37.84 20.42
N SER A 2 -34.86 36.60 19.93
CA SER A 2 -34.71 36.31 18.50
C SER A 2 -35.57 35.09 18.19
N ALA A 3 -36.58 35.33 17.38
CA ALA A 3 -37.68 34.42 17.06
C ALA A 3 -37.24 33.35 16.05
N GLN A 4 -37.63 32.10 16.29
CA GLN A 4 -37.60 31.03 15.30
C GLN A 4 -38.89 31.08 14.45
N PRO A 5 -38.83 30.90 13.12
CA PRO A 5 -40.01 30.62 12.33
C PRO A 5 -40.32 29.11 12.34
N ASP A 6 -41.46 28.80 12.96
CA ASP A 6 -42.16 27.53 12.93
C ASP A 6 -42.87 27.38 11.56
N ASN A 7 -42.42 26.44 10.73
CA ASN A 7 -43.03 26.10 9.44
C ASN A 7 -43.63 24.69 9.53
N GLY A 8 -44.75 24.59 10.22
CA GLY A 8 -45.62 23.41 10.19
C GLY A 8 -46.39 23.34 8.86
N VAL A 9 -46.04 22.40 8.01
CA VAL A 9 -46.85 22.00 6.84
C VAL A 9 -47.68 20.77 7.24
N PRO A 10 -49.02 20.85 7.28
CA PRO A 10 -49.85 19.67 7.50
C PRO A 10 -49.97 18.88 6.18
N VAL A 11 -49.37 17.69 6.14
CA VAL A 11 -49.62 16.71 5.07
C VAL A 11 -50.88 15.93 5.43
N SER A 12 -51.97 16.27 4.76
CA SER A 12 -53.22 15.51 4.77
C SER A 12 -53.00 14.14 4.14
N HIS A 13 -53.09 13.08 4.95
CA HIS A 13 -53.24 11.71 4.46
C HIS A 13 -54.74 11.42 4.29
N GLU A 14 -55.23 11.56 3.06
CA GLU A 14 -56.53 11.04 2.66
C GLU A 14 -56.45 9.52 2.53
N ALA A 15 -57.13 8.83 3.45
CA ALA A 15 -57.36 7.41 3.39
C ALA A 15 -58.41 7.12 2.31
N THR A 16 -58.00 6.50 1.21
CA THR A 16 -58.92 5.84 0.27
C THR A 16 -58.97 4.36 0.59
N THR A 17 -60.11 3.96 1.14
CA THR A 17 -60.53 2.58 1.35
C THR A 17 -61.22 2.03 0.08
N ALA A 18 -61.01 0.73 -0.12
CA ALA A 18 -61.84 -0.20 -0.88
C ALA A 18 -61.91 -0.08 -2.41
N THR A 19 -61.30 -1.05 -3.10
CA THR A 19 -62.06 -1.87 -4.05
C THR A 19 -61.49 -3.30 -4.07
N LYS A 20 -62.37 -4.26 -3.81
CA LYS A 20 -62.15 -5.70 -3.79
C LYS A 20 -62.65 -6.29 -5.11
N GLU A 21 -61.99 -7.37 -5.55
CA GLU A 21 -62.51 -8.35 -6.52
C GLU A 21 -62.74 -7.87 -7.97
N ASN A 22 -61.65 -7.67 -8.69
CA ASN A 22 -61.55 -8.21 -10.04
C ASN A 22 -60.07 -8.56 -10.28
N ALA A 23 -59.73 -9.84 -10.37
CA ALA A 23 -58.39 -10.29 -10.66
C ALA A 23 -58.26 -10.42 -12.19
N PRO A 24 -57.76 -9.38 -12.90
CA PRO A 24 -57.35 -9.57 -14.28
C PRO A 24 -56.21 -10.58 -14.29
N ALA A 25 -56.27 -11.54 -15.20
CA ALA A 25 -55.19 -12.48 -15.45
C ALA A 25 -53.86 -11.69 -15.53
N LEU A 26 -52.93 -12.02 -14.62
CA LEU A 26 -51.59 -11.46 -14.55
C LEU A 26 -50.99 -11.42 -15.95
N SER A 27 -50.83 -10.21 -16.48
CA SER A 27 -50.44 -9.95 -17.85
C SER A 27 -49.09 -10.60 -18.15
N THR A 28 -49.02 -11.32 -19.27
CA THR A 28 -47.79 -11.90 -19.80
C THR A 28 -46.68 -10.85 -20.03
N GLU A 29 -47.03 -9.57 -20.15
CA GLU A 29 -46.10 -8.45 -20.26
C GLU A 29 -45.26 -8.22 -18.98
N ALA A 30 -45.78 -8.49 -17.79
CA ALA A 30 -45.01 -8.31 -16.55
C ALA A 30 -43.83 -9.30 -16.45
N LYS A 31 -43.94 -10.47 -17.10
CA LYS A 31 -42.85 -11.46 -17.16
C LYS A 31 -41.73 -11.03 -18.10
N ALA A 32 -42.07 -10.47 -19.26
CA ALA A 32 -41.08 -10.01 -20.24
C ALA A 32 -40.16 -8.90 -19.69
N PHE A 33 -40.67 -8.07 -18.78
CA PHE A 33 -39.89 -7.01 -18.14
C PHE A 33 -38.84 -7.57 -17.17
N GLY A 34 -39.20 -8.54 -16.32
CA GLY A 34 -38.28 -9.13 -15.34
C GLY A 34 -37.08 -9.83 -15.97
N GLU A 35 -37.30 -10.58 -17.07
CA GLU A 35 -36.22 -11.26 -17.79
C GLU A 35 -35.23 -10.27 -18.43
N SER A 36 -35.72 -9.13 -18.92
CA SER A 36 -34.86 -8.09 -19.51
C SER A 36 -33.96 -7.41 -18.46
N PHE A 37 -34.48 -7.23 -17.25
CA PHE A 37 -33.74 -6.67 -16.12
C PHE A 37 -32.59 -7.60 -15.71
N GLU A 38 -32.89 -8.87 -15.41
CA GLU A 38 -31.87 -9.81 -14.96
C GLU A 38 -30.75 -9.98 -16.00
N LYS A 39 -31.12 -10.00 -17.29
CA LYS A 39 -30.14 -10.10 -18.38
C LYS A 39 -29.21 -8.88 -18.45
N THR A 40 -29.76 -7.67 -18.35
CA THR A 40 -28.94 -6.43 -18.43
C THR A 40 -28.00 -6.28 -17.24
N VAL A 41 -28.47 -6.59 -16.02
CA VAL A 41 -27.62 -6.59 -14.83
C VAL A 41 -26.57 -7.68 -14.91
N ALA A 42 -26.94 -8.90 -15.32
CA ALA A 42 -26.00 -10.01 -15.49
C ALA A 42 -24.93 -9.69 -16.54
N GLU A 43 -25.28 -9.06 -17.67
CA GLU A 43 -24.33 -8.63 -18.69
C GLU A 43 -23.32 -7.61 -18.13
N GLY A 44 -23.80 -6.59 -17.42
CA GLY A 44 -22.92 -5.59 -16.80
C GLY A 44 -21.97 -6.20 -15.76
N VAL A 45 -22.46 -7.13 -14.95
CA VAL A 45 -21.65 -7.86 -13.95
C VAL A 45 -20.67 -8.83 -14.60
N ALA A 46 -21.06 -9.48 -15.70
CA ALA A 46 -20.18 -10.37 -16.46
C ALA A 46 -19.01 -9.59 -17.06
N LYS A 47 -19.28 -8.46 -17.73
CA LYS A 47 -18.25 -7.55 -18.25
C LYS A 47 -17.27 -7.10 -17.16
N LEU A 48 -17.79 -6.76 -15.99
CA LEU A 48 -16.96 -6.35 -14.85
C LEU A 48 -15.99 -7.45 -14.36
N LYS A 49 -16.34 -8.73 -14.54
CA LYS A 49 -15.50 -9.87 -14.11
C LYS A 49 -14.55 -10.36 -15.20
N GLU A 50 -15.03 -10.40 -16.44
CA GLU A 50 -14.28 -10.96 -17.56
C GLU A 50 -13.35 -9.91 -18.20
N GLU A 51 -13.86 -8.70 -18.41
CA GLU A 51 -13.17 -7.65 -19.17
C GLU A 51 -13.44 -6.27 -18.57
N PRO A 52 -12.86 -5.96 -17.39
CA PRO A 52 -13.10 -4.70 -16.69
C PRO A 52 -12.68 -3.47 -17.49
N GLU A 53 -11.79 -3.64 -18.48
CA GLU A 53 -11.29 -2.59 -19.37
C GLU A 53 -12.34 -2.10 -20.37
N HIS A 54 -13.36 -2.91 -20.68
CA HIS A 54 -14.38 -2.59 -21.68
C HIS A 54 -15.68 -2.03 -21.08
N VAL A 55 -15.69 -1.74 -19.77
CA VAL A 55 -16.86 -1.17 -19.11
C VAL A 55 -17.03 0.30 -19.51
N THR A 56 -18.12 0.59 -20.22
CA THR A 56 -18.45 1.94 -20.69
C THR A 56 -19.43 2.68 -19.75
N PRO A 57 -19.49 4.03 -19.79
CA PRO A 57 -20.50 4.77 -19.04
C PRO A 57 -21.92 4.43 -19.47
N ASP A 58 -22.11 4.02 -20.74
CA ASP A 58 -23.40 3.57 -21.24
C ASP A 58 -23.82 2.22 -20.63
N ASP A 59 -22.87 1.31 -20.37
CA ASP A 59 -23.15 0.08 -19.61
C ASP A 59 -23.60 0.40 -18.19
N ALA A 60 -22.90 1.32 -17.50
CA ALA A 60 -23.26 1.75 -16.16
C ALA A 60 -24.66 2.38 -16.11
N ALA A 61 -24.97 3.28 -17.05
CA ALA A 61 -26.28 3.91 -17.15
C ALA A 61 -27.41 2.90 -17.43
N ARG A 62 -27.16 1.89 -18.27
CA ARG A 62 -28.11 0.81 -18.55
C ARG A 62 -28.42 -0.02 -17.31
N VAL A 63 -27.39 -0.47 -16.59
CA VAL A 63 -27.55 -1.26 -15.35
C VAL A 63 -28.25 -0.41 -14.28
N GLN A 64 -27.88 0.86 -14.14
CA GLN A 64 -28.52 1.78 -13.19
C GLN A 64 -30.01 2.00 -13.50
N SER A 65 -30.37 2.19 -14.78
CA SER A 65 -31.77 2.34 -15.20
C SER A 65 -32.57 1.07 -14.94
N ALA A 66 -31.98 -0.09 -15.23
CA ALA A 66 -32.58 -1.39 -14.98
C ALA A 66 -32.87 -1.56 -13.48
N GLU A 67 -31.89 -1.32 -12.61
CA GLU A 67 -32.05 -1.45 -11.15
C GLU A 67 -33.02 -0.43 -10.57
N HIS A 68 -32.96 0.82 -11.03
CA HIS A 68 -33.89 1.85 -10.58
C HIS A 68 -35.34 1.48 -10.90
N LYS A 69 -35.59 0.92 -12.09
CA LYS A 69 -36.94 0.47 -12.48
C LYS A 69 -37.41 -0.73 -11.66
N ALA A 70 -36.51 -1.66 -11.31
CA ALA A 70 -36.84 -2.83 -10.51
C ALA A 70 -37.10 -2.48 -9.03
N LEU A 71 -36.29 -1.59 -8.46
CA LEU A 71 -36.39 -1.18 -7.05
C LEU A 71 -37.45 -0.09 -6.82
N GLY A 72 -37.69 0.75 -7.82
CA GLY A 72 -38.55 1.94 -7.68
C GLY A 72 -37.86 3.13 -6.97
N PHE A 73 -36.57 3.02 -6.68
CA PHE A 73 -35.76 4.06 -6.06
C PHE A 73 -34.32 4.01 -6.57
N ARG A 74 -33.52 5.01 -6.21
CA ARG A 74 -32.10 5.11 -6.61
C ARG A 74 -31.32 3.88 -6.11
N PRO A 75 -30.51 3.22 -6.98
CA PRO A 75 -29.72 2.08 -6.57
C PRO A 75 -28.89 2.34 -5.31
N PRO A 76 -28.91 1.42 -4.32
CA PRO A 76 -28.16 1.58 -3.09
C PRO A 76 -26.65 1.49 -3.36
N PRO A 77 -25.79 2.04 -2.47
CA PRO A 77 -24.35 1.84 -2.56
C PRO A 77 -24.01 0.34 -2.49
N GLY A 78 -23.04 -0.10 -3.29
CA GLY A 78 -22.62 -1.51 -3.36
C GLY A 78 -23.46 -2.40 -4.29
N SER A 79 -24.56 -1.88 -4.86
CA SER A 79 -25.33 -2.54 -5.93
C SER A 79 -24.49 -2.82 -7.17
N ALA A 80 -25.00 -3.66 -8.10
CA ALA A 80 -24.29 -3.94 -9.34
C ALA A 80 -24.15 -2.67 -10.19
N ALA A 81 -25.19 -1.82 -10.25
CA ALA A 81 -25.10 -0.50 -10.88
C ALA A 81 -23.97 0.36 -10.29
N ALA A 82 -23.86 0.41 -8.96
CA ALA A 82 -22.80 1.18 -8.29
C ALA A 82 -21.39 0.62 -8.61
N GLN A 83 -21.25 -0.70 -8.71
CA GLN A 83 -19.98 -1.34 -9.05
C GLN A 83 -19.58 -1.08 -10.51
N VAL A 84 -20.52 -1.21 -11.45
CA VAL A 84 -20.29 -0.96 -12.89
C VAL A 84 -19.94 0.51 -13.10
N GLN A 85 -20.65 1.44 -12.45
CA GLN A 85 -20.31 2.87 -12.49
C GLN A 85 -18.90 3.13 -11.96
N SER A 86 -18.56 2.58 -10.79
CA SER A 86 -17.22 2.75 -10.22
C SER A 86 -16.12 2.20 -11.12
N MET A 87 -16.38 1.11 -11.84
CA MET A 87 -15.43 0.58 -12.81
C MET A 87 -15.33 1.47 -14.05
N SER A 88 -16.46 1.92 -14.61
CA SER A 88 -16.49 2.87 -15.72
C SER A 88 -15.66 4.12 -15.42
N ASP A 89 -15.80 4.71 -14.22
CA ASP A 89 -15.05 5.90 -13.83
C ASP A 89 -13.53 5.62 -13.80
N LYS A 90 -13.11 4.43 -13.36
CA LYS A 90 -11.69 4.04 -13.36
C LYS A 90 -11.15 3.85 -14.78
N VAL A 91 -11.94 3.24 -15.67
CA VAL A 91 -11.59 3.06 -17.08
C VAL A 91 -11.48 4.42 -17.79
N GLU A 92 -12.36 5.36 -17.51
CA GLU A 92 -12.23 6.72 -18.05
C GLU A 92 -10.95 7.42 -17.58
N ILE A 93 -10.60 7.28 -16.30
CA ILE A 93 -9.35 7.82 -15.77
C ILE A 93 -8.16 7.16 -16.46
N LEU A 94 -8.19 5.84 -16.63
CA LEU A 94 -7.18 5.08 -17.36
C LEU A 94 -6.99 5.65 -18.77
N HIS A 95 -8.05 5.73 -19.58
CA HIS A 95 -7.99 6.24 -20.96
C HIS A 95 -7.40 7.66 -21.00
N LYS A 96 -7.89 8.57 -20.15
CA LYS A 96 -7.35 9.95 -20.07
C LYS A 96 -5.85 9.97 -19.73
N THR A 97 -5.40 9.10 -18.81
CA THR A 97 -3.99 9.02 -18.44
C THR A 97 -3.13 8.39 -19.53
N VAL A 98 -3.65 7.35 -20.20
CA VAL A 98 -2.98 6.65 -21.30
C VAL A 98 -2.86 7.55 -22.51
N ASP A 99 -3.92 8.27 -22.91
CA ASP A 99 -3.90 9.19 -24.04
C ASP A 99 -2.88 10.33 -23.81
N ALA A 100 -2.87 10.91 -22.61
CA ALA A 100 -1.91 11.95 -22.25
C ALA A 100 -0.47 11.41 -22.24
N ALA A 101 -0.28 10.18 -21.76
CA ALA A 101 1.02 9.52 -21.73
C ALA A 101 1.53 9.15 -23.13
N GLN A 102 0.66 8.58 -23.96
CA GLN A 102 0.95 8.19 -25.32
C GLN A 102 1.33 9.41 -26.15
N LYS A 103 0.58 10.50 -26.01
CA LYS A 103 0.92 11.77 -26.66
C LYS A 103 2.32 12.27 -26.26
N LYS A 104 2.69 12.21 -24.98
CA LYS A 104 4.05 12.57 -24.54
C LYS A 104 5.12 11.63 -25.08
N LEU A 105 4.81 10.34 -25.21
CA LEU A 105 5.73 9.34 -25.75
C LEU A 105 6.00 9.56 -27.25
N ASP A 106 4.97 9.96 -27.99
CA ASP A 106 5.06 10.22 -29.43
C ASP A 106 5.68 11.60 -29.74
N GLU A 107 5.40 12.62 -28.92
CA GLU A 107 5.92 13.99 -29.11
C GLU A 107 7.36 14.13 -28.59
N ASP A 108 7.61 13.82 -27.31
CA ASP A 108 8.87 14.08 -26.62
C ASP A 108 9.17 13.01 -25.55
N PRO A 109 9.71 11.84 -25.92
CA PRO A 109 9.95 10.74 -24.97
C PRO A 109 10.95 11.10 -23.87
N ALA A 110 11.84 12.08 -24.11
CA ALA A 110 12.79 12.61 -23.13
C ALA A 110 12.11 13.42 -22.00
N SER A 111 10.89 13.91 -22.23
CA SER A 111 10.12 14.66 -21.23
C SER A 111 9.42 13.76 -20.20
N ILE A 112 9.42 12.45 -20.43
CA ILE A 112 8.73 11.49 -19.58
C ILE A 112 9.43 11.38 -18.23
N THR A 113 8.67 11.66 -17.17
CA THR A 113 9.12 11.57 -15.78
C THR A 113 8.72 10.25 -15.13
N ALA A 114 9.44 9.84 -14.09
CA ALA A 114 9.08 8.67 -13.28
C ALA A 114 7.69 8.78 -12.64
N ASP A 115 7.19 9.99 -12.38
CA ASP A 115 5.87 10.20 -11.79
C ASP A 115 4.75 10.02 -12.81
N ASP A 116 4.96 10.39 -14.07
CA ASP A 116 4.01 10.10 -15.14
C ASP A 116 3.87 8.60 -15.35
N ALA A 117 4.98 7.87 -15.37
CA ALA A 117 4.98 6.41 -15.47
C ALA A 117 4.26 5.73 -14.28
N LYS A 118 4.40 6.25 -13.06
CA LYS A 118 3.67 5.75 -11.87
C LYS A 118 2.16 6.03 -11.95
N LYS A 119 1.74 7.16 -12.51
CA LYS A 119 0.32 7.51 -12.65
C LYS A 119 -0.39 6.51 -13.57
N VAL A 120 0.20 6.22 -14.73
CA VAL A 120 -0.38 5.24 -15.67
C VAL A 120 -0.39 3.84 -15.05
N LEU A 121 0.71 3.43 -14.39
CA LEU A 121 0.76 2.13 -13.69
C LEU A 121 -0.33 2.02 -12.62
N SER A 122 -0.53 3.07 -11.82
CA SER A 122 -1.57 3.11 -10.78
C SER A 122 -2.98 3.04 -11.36
N ALA A 123 -3.22 3.70 -12.50
CA ALA A 123 -4.50 3.64 -13.20
C ALA A 123 -4.76 2.24 -13.77
N GLU A 124 -3.79 1.65 -14.48
CA GLU A 124 -3.87 0.28 -15.02
C GLU A 124 -4.13 -0.73 -13.90
N HIS A 125 -3.37 -0.67 -12.80
CA HIS A 125 -3.55 -1.57 -11.67
C HIS A 125 -4.93 -1.44 -11.01
N LYS A 126 -5.54 -0.24 -10.98
CA LYS A 126 -6.87 -0.05 -10.39
C LYS A 126 -7.99 -0.66 -11.23
N VAL A 127 -7.81 -0.71 -12.55
CA VAL A 127 -8.78 -1.33 -13.49
C VAL A 127 -8.59 -2.84 -13.50
N LEU A 128 -7.35 -3.31 -13.69
CA LEU A 128 -7.03 -4.73 -13.77
C LEU A 128 -7.12 -5.47 -12.43
N GLY A 129 -6.87 -4.78 -11.32
CA GLY A 129 -6.77 -5.40 -10.00
C GLY A 129 -5.48 -6.20 -9.77
N HIS A 130 -4.56 -6.20 -10.75
CA HIS A 130 -3.25 -6.82 -10.65
C HIS A 130 -2.18 -5.96 -11.32
N LEU A 131 -0.92 -6.39 -11.20
CA LEU A 131 0.20 -5.73 -11.88
C LEU A 131 0.00 -5.79 -13.40
N PRO A 132 0.22 -4.67 -14.11
CA PRO A 132 0.08 -4.67 -15.55
C PRO A 132 1.13 -5.55 -16.22
N PRO A 133 0.84 -6.08 -17.42
CA PRO A 133 1.78 -6.91 -18.16
C PRO A 133 3.02 -6.11 -18.57
N LYS A 134 4.14 -6.80 -18.82
CA LYS A 134 5.42 -6.18 -19.18
C LYS A 134 5.41 -5.43 -20.50
N ASP A 135 4.44 -5.72 -21.35
CA ASP A 135 4.25 -5.11 -22.66
C ASP A 135 3.20 -3.98 -22.63
N SER A 136 2.72 -3.59 -21.44
CA SER A 136 1.77 -2.48 -21.31
C SER A 136 2.42 -1.11 -21.51
N ILE A 137 1.58 -0.10 -21.74
CA ILE A 137 2.00 1.31 -21.89
C ILE A 137 2.66 1.82 -20.60
N SER A 138 2.17 1.40 -19.43
CA SER A 138 2.87 1.69 -18.18
C SER A 138 4.30 1.16 -18.16
N ALA A 139 4.53 -0.05 -18.67
CA ALA A 139 5.86 -0.65 -18.72
C ALA A 139 6.77 0.02 -19.77
N THR A 140 6.23 0.51 -20.89
CA THR A 140 7.01 1.31 -21.85
C THR A 140 7.37 2.68 -21.27
N MET A 141 6.43 3.36 -20.60
CA MET A 141 6.70 4.64 -19.92
C MET A 141 7.74 4.50 -18.81
N GLN A 142 7.70 3.43 -18.02
CA GLN A 142 8.69 3.20 -16.97
C GLN A 142 10.09 3.02 -17.56
N ARG A 143 10.22 2.32 -18.69
CA ARG A 143 11.49 2.18 -19.40
C ARG A 143 11.98 3.52 -19.93
N ALA A 144 11.11 4.32 -20.54
CA ALA A 144 11.45 5.66 -21.02
C ALA A 144 11.90 6.58 -19.87
N ALA A 145 11.13 6.63 -18.78
CA ALA A 145 11.49 7.40 -17.59
C ALA A 145 12.84 6.97 -16.99
N ALA A 146 13.10 5.67 -16.87
CA ALA A 146 14.35 5.16 -16.33
C ALA A 146 15.57 5.48 -17.22
N ALA A 147 15.37 5.53 -18.55
CA ALA A 147 16.41 5.98 -19.48
C ALA A 147 16.71 7.47 -19.31
N ASN A 148 15.67 8.30 -19.10
CA ASN A 148 15.82 9.73 -18.87
C ASN A 148 16.50 10.07 -17.53
N ASP A 149 16.23 9.27 -16.48
CA ASP A 149 16.84 9.44 -15.15
C ASP A 149 18.33 9.00 -15.11
N ASN A 150 18.76 8.14 -16.05
CA ASN A 150 20.15 7.65 -16.15
C ASN A 150 20.78 7.96 -17.53
N PRO A 151 21.03 9.25 -17.85
CA PRO A 151 21.69 9.61 -19.11
C PRO A 151 23.15 9.12 -19.21
N ALA A 152 23.72 8.55 -18.13
CA ALA A 152 25.13 8.18 -18.02
C ALA A 152 25.45 6.70 -18.41
N GLN A 153 24.51 5.92 -18.95
CA GLN A 153 24.76 4.52 -19.35
C GLN A 153 24.49 4.21 -20.84
N GLU A 154 24.55 5.20 -21.74
CA GLU A 154 24.72 4.92 -23.16
C GLU A 154 26.17 4.46 -23.44
N GLY A 155 26.46 3.18 -23.25
CA GLY A 155 27.75 2.61 -23.61
C GLY A 155 28.09 1.22 -23.09
N VAL A 156 27.27 0.60 -22.22
CA VAL A 156 27.54 -0.76 -21.74
C VAL A 156 26.54 -1.73 -22.35
N SER A 157 27.08 -2.64 -23.16
CA SER A 157 26.40 -3.70 -23.88
C SER A 157 25.41 -4.47 -23.00
N PHE A 158 24.25 -4.71 -23.60
CA PHE A 158 23.08 -5.41 -23.08
C PHE A 158 23.36 -6.90 -22.83
N GLU A 159 24.22 -7.21 -21.87
CA GLU A 159 24.35 -8.56 -21.36
C GLU A 159 24.31 -8.49 -19.83
N LYS A 160 23.23 -9.04 -19.27
CA LYS A 160 23.01 -9.27 -17.83
C LYS A 160 22.37 -8.13 -17.01
N LEU A 161 21.19 -7.65 -17.41
CA LEU A 161 20.29 -6.96 -16.48
C LEU A 161 19.63 -7.97 -15.52
N VAL A 162 20.13 -8.01 -14.28
CA VAL A 162 19.39 -8.55 -13.11
C VAL A 162 18.53 -7.41 -12.54
N PRO A 163 17.23 -7.64 -12.24
CA PRO A 163 16.34 -6.58 -11.76
C PRO A 163 16.64 -6.21 -10.30
N GLY A 164 17.42 -5.16 -10.09
CA GLY A 164 17.66 -4.54 -8.78
C GLY A 164 16.56 -3.54 -8.41
N GLY A 165 15.36 -4.03 -8.12
CA GLY A 165 14.26 -3.20 -7.62
C GLY A 165 14.54 -2.66 -6.21
N ARG A 166 14.82 -1.36 -6.11
CA ARG A 166 14.79 -0.64 -4.82
C ARG A 166 13.36 -0.18 -4.57
N GLY A 167 12.64 -0.89 -3.70
CA GLY A 167 11.28 -0.50 -3.33
C GLY A 167 10.80 -1.20 -2.07
N ARG A 168 10.91 -0.48 -0.94
CA ARG A 168 10.26 -0.73 0.36
C ARG A 168 10.65 -2.01 1.11
N ARG A 169 10.89 -1.80 2.40
CA ARG A 169 11.14 -2.80 3.45
C ARG A 169 9.97 -3.78 3.58
N GLN A 170 9.84 -4.72 2.66
CA GLN A 170 9.45 -6.06 3.06
C GLN A 170 10.74 -6.74 3.49
N SER A 171 10.72 -7.34 4.67
CA SER A 171 11.77 -8.23 5.13
C SER A 171 12.08 -9.22 4.02
N ILE A 172 13.11 -8.96 3.23
CA ILE A 172 13.72 -9.96 2.37
C ILE A 172 14.07 -11.06 3.36
N VAL A 173 13.31 -12.14 3.27
CA VAL A 173 13.51 -13.32 4.07
C VAL A 173 14.99 -13.64 3.93
N ALA A 174 15.70 -13.75 5.06
CA ALA A 174 17.14 -13.99 5.07
C ALA A 174 17.57 -15.24 4.26
N ALA A 175 16.60 -16.04 3.82
CA ALA A 175 16.74 -17.18 2.93
C ALA A 175 17.04 -16.84 1.45
N ASP A 176 16.71 -15.65 0.94
CA ASP A 176 16.84 -15.34 -0.50
C ASP A 176 18.12 -14.61 -0.91
N GLN A 177 18.99 -14.24 0.04
CA GLN A 177 20.34 -13.77 -0.32
C GLN A 177 21.15 -14.96 -0.83
N SER A 178 21.78 -14.80 -2.00
CA SER A 178 22.64 -15.84 -2.59
C SER A 178 23.76 -16.23 -1.62
N PRO A 179 24.21 -17.50 -1.59
CA PRO A 179 25.31 -17.93 -0.73
C PRO A 179 26.55 -17.02 -0.85
N ALA A 180 26.89 -16.63 -2.08
CA ALA A 180 28.02 -15.72 -2.36
C ALA A 180 27.85 -14.33 -1.71
N ALA A 181 26.62 -13.78 -1.69
CA ALA A 181 26.37 -12.50 -1.03
C ALA A 181 26.56 -12.60 0.49
N ARG A 182 26.15 -13.73 1.11
CA ARG A 182 26.32 -13.97 2.54
C ARG A 182 27.78 -14.12 2.93
N GLU A 183 28.54 -14.88 2.15
CA GLU A 183 29.99 -15.04 2.35
C GLU A 183 30.73 -13.70 2.23
N HIS A 184 30.37 -12.86 1.25
CA HIS A 184 31.00 -11.56 1.12
C HIS A 184 30.73 -10.67 2.35
N THR A 185 29.50 -10.68 2.87
CA THR A 185 29.19 -9.94 4.11
C THR A 185 29.92 -10.51 5.32
N PHE A 186 30.09 -11.83 5.39
CA PHE A 186 30.87 -12.47 6.45
C PHE A 186 32.34 -12.07 6.38
N ASN A 187 32.97 -12.15 5.22
CA ASN A 187 34.38 -11.82 5.05
C ASN A 187 34.65 -10.34 5.38
N ALA A 188 33.77 -9.42 4.96
CA ALA A 188 33.93 -8.00 5.26
C ALA A 188 33.90 -7.73 6.78
N VAL A 189 32.95 -8.32 7.52
CA VAL A 189 32.86 -8.19 8.97
C VAL A 189 34.01 -8.93 9.67
N ALA A 190 34.43 -10.08 9.15
CA ALA A 190 35.52 -10.86 9.69
C ALA A 190 36.85 -10.11 9.65
N GLU A 191 37.18 -9.44 8.53
CA GLU A 191 38.38 -8.62 8.41
C GLU A 191 38.36 -7.46 9.42
N GLU A 192 37.23 -6.76 9.59
CA GLU A 192 37.10 -5.70 10.60
C GLU A 192 37.33 -6.23 12.02
N MET A 193 36.75 -7.38 12.37
CA MET A 193 36.88 -7.97 13.70
C MET A 193 38.26 -8.53 13.97
N LYS A 194 38.93 -9.08 12.95
CA LYS A 194 40.31 -9.54 13.04
C LYS A 194 41.25 -8.37 13.31
N ASP A 195 41.07 -7.26 12.60
CA ASP A 195 41.82 -6.03 12.81
C ASP A 195 41.65 -5.48 14.23
N LYS A 196 40.40 -5.47 14.74
CA LYS A 196 40.13 -5.07 16.14
C LYS A 196 40.78 -6.02 17.14
N LEU A 197 40.70 -7.32 16.92
CA LEU A 197 41.27 -8.31 17.84
C LEU A 197 42.81 -8.23 17.92
N GLU A 198 43.48 -7.90 16.81
CA GLU A 198 44.94 -7.77 16.75
C GLU A 198 45.42 -6.43 17.32
N LYS A 199 44.72 -5.33 17.04
CA LYS A 199 45.16 -3.97 17.40
C LYS A 199 44.63 -3.51 18.76
N HIS A 200 43.34 -3.75 19.02
CA HIS A 200 42.58 -3.21 20.15
C HIS A 200 41.54 -4.21 20.64
N PRO A 201 41.95 -5.33 21.27
CA PRO A 201 41.01 -6.31 21.77
C PRO A 201 40.01 -5.65 22.73
N GLU A 202 40.43 -4.68 23.56
CA GLU A 202 39.62 -3.93 24.52
C GLU A 202 38.36 -3.27 23.93
N ASP A 203 38.38 -2.88 22.65
CA ASP A 203 37.28 -2.18 21.99
C ASP A 203 36.18 -3.15 21.51
N ILE A 204 36.40 -4.47 21.63
CA ILE A 204 35.43 -5.46 21.20
C ILE A 204 34.22 -5.44 22.14
N THR A 205 33.08 -5.01 21.60
CA THR A 205 31.82 -4.90 22.34
C THR A 205 30.95 -6.16 22.17
N LYS A 206 29.91 -6.27 23.02
CA LYS A 206 28.87 -7.29 22.90
C LYS A 206 28.06 -7.16 21.60
N GLN A 207 27.92 -5.94 21.08
CA GLN A 207 27.23 -5.71 19.82
C GLN A 207 28.03 -6.29 18.65
N ASP A 208 29.34 -6.10 18.64
CA ASP A 208 30.24 -6.68 17.64
C ASP A 208 30.17 -8.21 17.63
N ALA A 209 30.20 -8.82 18.81
CA ALA A 209 30.06 -10.28 18.96
C ALA A 209 28.71 -10.80 18.45
N ASN A 210 27.61 -10.07 18.66
CA ASN A 210 26.28 -10.42 18.16
C ASN A 210 26.18 -10.26 16.63
N THR A 211 26.75 -9.18 16.09
CA THR A 211 26.80 -8.94 14.65
C THR A 211 27.58 -10.05 13.95
N MET A 212 28.78 -10.36 14.44
CA MET A 212 29.61 -11.44 13.89
C MET A 212 28.89 -12.79 13.94
N ARG A 213 28.26 -13.14 15.07
CA ARG A 213 27.47 -14.38 15.20
C ARG A 213 26.30 -14.45 14.22
N SER A 214 25.60 -13.35 14.03
CA SER A 214 24.44 -13.29 13.14
C SER A 214 24.82 -13.47 11.68
N VAL A 215 25.97 -12.92 11.26
CA VAL A 215 26.47 -13.05 9.89
C VAL A 215 27.05 -14.45 9.67
N ASP A 216 27.81 -14.98 10.64
CA ASP A 216 28.35 -16.35 10.63
C ASP A 216 27.24 -17.41 10.52
N THR A 217 26.21 -17.31 11.36
CA THR A 217 25.05 -18.22 11.32
C THR A 217 24.32 -18.15 9.98
N ARG A 218 24.30 -16.99 9.32
CA ARG A 218 23.66 -16.84 8.00
C ARG A 218 24.48 -17.43 6.86
N ALA A 219 25.81 -17.33 6.94
CA ALA A 219 26.74 -17.85 5.94
C ALA A 219 27.00 -19.36 6.10
N HIS A 220 27.25 -19.81 7.33
CA HIS A 220 27.72 -21.17 7.64
C HIS A 220 26.75 -22.01 8.46
N GLY A 221 25.64 -21.43 8.93
CA GLY A 221 24.58 -22.14 9.67
C GLY A 221 24.90 -22.40 11.15
N ALA A 222 26.14 -22.69 11.50
CA ALA A 222 26.58 -22.91 12.87
C ALA A 222 27.96 -22.30 13.15
N THR A 223 28.16 -21.81 14.37
CA THR A 223 29.47 -21.29 14.80
C THR A 223 30.38 -22.45 15.22
N GLU A 224 31.50 -22.62 14.53
CA GLU A 224 32.49 -23.65 14.86
C GLU A 224 33.29 -23.29 16.12
N LYS A 225 33.70 -24.31 16.90
CA LYS A 225 34.55 -24.09 18.08
C LYS A 225 35.95 -23.64 17.64
N GLY A 226 36.36 -22.45 18.07
CA GLY A 226 37.66 -21.87 17.73
C GLY A 226 37.64 -20.94 16.51
N SER A 227 36.48 -20.76 15.86
CA SER A 227 36.31 -19.77 14.80
C SER A 227 36.56 -18.34 15.30
N LEU A 228 36.80 -17.41 14.37
CA LEU A 228 36.97 -16.00 14.70
C LEU A 228 35.77 -15.46 15.50
N THR A 229 34.55 -15.86 15.14
CA THR A 229 33.31 -15.54 15.88
C THR A 229 33.39 -15.97 17.36
N ALA A 230 33.91 -17.18 17.63
CA ALA A 230 34.07 -17.68 18.99
C ALA A 230 35.13 -16.88 19.78
N GLN A 231 36.19 -16.42 19.10
CA GLN A 231 37.22 -15.58 19.70
C GLN A 231 36.68 -14.19 20.06
N VAL A 232 35.96 -13.55 19.13
CA VAL A 232 35.30 -12.24 19.36
C VAL A 232 34.30 -12.32 20.52
N GLN A 233 33.49 -13.38 20.58
CA GLN A 233 32.57 -13.61 21.71
C GLN A 233 33.30 -13.77 23.05
N LYS A 234 34.42 -14.51 23.06
CA LYS A 234 35.22 -14.72 24.26
C LYS A 234 35.82 -13.41 24.76
N GLU A 235 36.32 -12.57 23.85
CA GLU A 235 36.91 -11.28 24.21
C GLU A 235 35.86 -10.29 24.73
N ALA A 236 34.73 -10.17 24.03
CA ALA A 236 33.58 -9.37 24.49
C ALA A 236 33.11 -9.80 25.90
N ALA A 237 33.04 -11.11 26.16
CA ALA A 237 32.62 -11.64 27.45
C ALA A 237 33.65 -11.40 28.57
N LYS A 238 34.95 -11.31 28.26
CA LYS A 238 35.97 -10.92 29.26
C LYS A 238 35.77 -9.47 29.68
N HIS A 239 35.49 -8.55 28.76
CA HIS A 239 35.27 -7.15 29.09
C HIS A 239 34.00 -6.95 29.91
N GLU A 240 32.91 -7.68 29.61
CA GLU A 240 31.69 -7.63 30.44
C GLU A 240 31.95 -8.14 31.88
N LYS A 241 32.87 -9.09 32.06
CA LYS A 241 33.23 -9.61 33.40
C LYS A 241 34.22 -8.72 34.14
N GLY A 242 35.12 -8.04 33.43
CA GLY A 242 36.05 -7.06 34.00
C GLY A 242 35.38 -5.72 34.36
N ALA A 243 34.25 -5.40 33.72
CA ALA A 243 33.48 -4.18 33.95
C ALA A 243 32.40 -4.31 35.05
N LYS A 244 32.39 -5.38 35.86
CA LYS A 244 31.57 -5.38 37.07
C LYS A 244 32.20 -4.44 38.10
N PRO A 245 31.53 -3.34 38.50
CA PRO A 245 31.97 -2.59 39.66
C PRO A 245 31.84 -3.51 40.89
N ASP A 246 32.86 -3.48 41.75
CA ASP A 246 32.78 -4.00 43.10
C ASP A 246 31.67 -3.28 43.88
N GLU A 247 30.43 -3.76 43.76
CA GLU A 247 29.35 -3.45 44.71
C GLU A 247 28.90 -4.74 45.40
N ALA A 248 29.57 -5.03 46.50
CA ALA A 248 29.08 -5.95 47.51
C ALA A 248 29.22 -5.30 48.90
N LYS A 249 28.10 -5.33 49.64
CA LYS A 249 27.83 -4.84 51.02
C LYS A 249 27.42 -3.37 51.06
N ALA A 250 26.31 -2.95 51.66
CA ALA A 250 25.21 -3.51 52.45
C ALA A 250 24.03 -2.52 52.19
N ASP A 251 22.77 -2.69 52.51
CA ASP A 251 22.08 -3.33 53.62
C ASP A 251 20.59 -3.26 53.22
N LYS A 252 19.79 -4.24 53.62
CA LYS A 252 18.32 -4.13 53.71
C LYS A 252 18.01 -4.31 55.21
N PRO A 253 16.95 -3.73 55.82
CA PRO A 253 15.63 -3.53 55.18
C PRO A 253 14.77 -2.33 55.67
N GLY A 254 13.83 -1.93 54.81
CA GLY A 254 12.45 -1.64 55.22
C GLY A 254 12.09 -0.16 55.46
N GLU A 255 11.16 0.36 54.66
CA GLU A 255 10.07 1.16 55.20
C GLU A 255 8.88 1.17 54.24
N LYS A 256 7.69 0.89 54.79
CA LYS A 256 6.40 1.02 54.12
C LYS A 256 6.00 2.50 54.16
N THR A 257 5.78 3.11 53.02
CA THR A 257 4.93 4.31 52.94
C THR A 257 3.97 4.18 51.76
N LYS A 258 2.70 3.98 52.11
CA LYS A 258 1.56 4.35 51.28
C LYS A 258 1.59 5.86 51.11
N VAL A 259 1.61 6.36 49.88
CA VAL A 259 1.10 7.69 49.56
C VAL A 259 0.26 7.57 48.30
N ALA A 260 -1.03 7.79 48.48
CA ALA A 260 -1.98 8.06 47.42
C ALA A 260 -1.64 9.40 46.76
N GLY A 261 -1.83 9.49 45.45
CA GLY A 261 -1.66 10.74 44.72
C GLY A 261 -2.19 10.58 43.31
N ASP A 262 -3.47 10.90 43.15
CA ASP A 262 -4.11 11.30 41.90
C ASP A 262 -3.17 12.07 40.97
N ALA A 263 -3.03 11.59 39.74
CA ALA A 263 -2.49 12.36 38.63
C ALA A 263 -3.33 12.05 37.38
N GLU A 264 -4.12 13.05 37.01
CA GLU A 264 -4.94 13.11 35.81
C GLU A 264 -4.08 12.94 34.53
N PRO A 265 -4.54 12.21 33.51
CA PRO A 265 -3.94 12.27 32.19
C PRO A 265 -4.37 13.54 31.45
N CYS A 266 -3.39 14.43 31.29
CA CYS A 266 -3.40 15.62 30.45
C CYS A 266 -3.75 15.27 28.99
N VAL A 267 -4.76 15.95 28.45
CA VAL A 267 -5.17 15.93 27.04
C VAL A 267 -4.10 16.56 26.14
N PRO A 268 -3.75 15.97 24.98
CA PRO A 268 -2.93 16.66 23.99
C PRO A 268 -3.77 17.63 23.17
N ALA A 269 -3.27 18.87 23.10
CA ALA A 269 -3.85 20.00 22.40
C ALA A 269 -3.93 19.80 20.87
N ASP A 270 -5.06 20.22 20.32
CA ASP A 270 -5.28 20.49 18.91
C ASP A 270 -4.29 21.54 18.41
N THR A 271 -3.52 21.21 17.38
CA THR A 271 -2.77 22.20 16.59
C THR A 271 -3.59 22.56 15.37
N ASP A 272 -4.24 23.71 15.45
CA ASP A 272 -4.71 24.53 14.33
C ASP A 272 -3.57 24.78 13.33
N VAL A 273 -3.71 24.28 12.09
CA VAL A 273 -2.89 24.73 10.96
C VAL A 273 -3.68 25.79 10.21
N GLN A 274 -3.33 27.04 10.52
CA GLN A 274 -3.79 28.22 9.81
C GLN A 274 -3.39 28.19 8.33
N ALA A 275 -4.39 28.49 7.52
CA ALA A 275 -4.26 28.88 6.13
C ALA A 275 -3.38 30.13 5.97
N SER A 276 -2.43 30.08 5.03
CA SER A 276 -1.89 31.28 4.39
C SER A 276 -2.12 31.20 2.89
N ARG A 277 -2.89 32.19 2.45
CA ARG A 277 -3.35 32.47 1.09
C ARG A 277 -2.46 33.60 0.57
N ALA A 278 -1.76 33.35 -0.54
CA ALA A 278 -1.13 34.35 -1.41
C ALA A 278 -1.46 33.88 -2.84
N ALA A 279 -2.16 34.57 -3.75
CA ALA A 279 -2.22 36.00 -4.07
C ALA A 279 -0.83 36.57 -4.36
N ASP A 280 -0.33 36.36 -5.57
CA ASP A 280 0.12 37.44 -6.47
C ASP A 280 0.53 36.90 -7.84
N GLY A 281 0.36 37.72 -8.89
CA GLY A 281 1.03 37.52 -10.18
C GLY A 281 0.15 37.58 -11.42
N ALA A 282 -0.22 38.82 -11.78
CA ALA A 282 -0.43 39.42 -13.11
C ALA A 282 -0.59 38.52 -14.36
#